data_AF-A0A9P6ZFM0-F1
#
_entry.id   AF-A0A9P6ZFM0-F1
#
_cell.length_a   1.000
_cell.length_b   1.000
_cell.length_c   1.000
_cell.angle_alpha   90.00
_cell.angle_beta   90.00
_cell.angle_gamma   90.00
#
_symmetry.space_group_name_H-M   'P 1'
#
loop_
_entity.id
_entity.type
_entity.pdbx_description
1 polymer ?
#
loop_
_entity_poly.entity_id
_entity_poly.type
_entity_poly.pdbx_seq_one_letter_code
_entity_poly.pdbx_strand_id
1 'polypeptide(L)'
;MSAGCITNNNLFLIGDIFLTIVRSGLTVSIAVLRSTLLSLNNISRVSIETGVMQACQMTAKITGQLLTIILSCPPPNSPQQLLWNGGYVKAHSVVQGTSGSISTDHVIIITVSGSLVEPINPEPTFLRLRDDINTDDFMEINGGQSTWQVSQSTLQAACELLWSKVVEIKVTLKGIASVTPSDIKTFPYQLSDGKQPVGSLRRRVHFYMPPLPH
;
A
#
# COMPACT_ATOMS: atom_id res chain seq x y z
N MET A 1 -13.02 23.20 -1.50
CA MET A 1 -13.17 21.74 -1.55
C MET A 1 -12.13 21.15 -0.62
N SER A 2 -12.55 20.68 0.55
CA SER A 2 -11.63 20.16 1.57
C SER A 2 -11.23 18.75 1.20
N ALA A 3 -9.98 18.56 0.81
CA ALA A 3 -9.46 17.24 0.57
C ALA A 3 -9.06 16.60 1.92
N GLY A 4 -9.65 15.44 2.22
CA GLY A 4 -8.96 14.35 2.93
C GLY A 4 -8.90 14.40 4.46
N CYS A 5 -10.04 14.31 5.14
CA CYS A 5 -10.11 13.36 6.25
C CYS A 5 -10.90 12.16 5.71
N ILE A 6 -10.18 11.13 5.26
CA ILE A 6 -10.77 10.01 4.54
C ILE A 6 -11.50 9.07 5.52
N THR A 7 -11.00 8.95 6.76
CA THR A 7 -11.63 8.13 7.80
C THR A 7 -12.54 8.97 8.68
N ASN A 8 -13.86 8.71 8.66
CA ASN A 8 -14.79 9.30 9.60
C ASN A 8 -14.71 8.55 10.94
N ASN A 9 -13.76 8.96 11.81
CA ASN A 9 -13.54 8.68 13.25
C ASN A 9 -13.85 7.29 13.88
N ASN A 10 -14.32 6.30 13.12
CA ASN A 10 -14.62 4.91 13.49
C ASN A 10 -15.10 4.09 12.27
N LEU A 11 -15.31 4.69 11.10
CA LEU A 11 -15.74 4.00 9.88
C LEU A 11 -14.60 3.92 8.88
N PHE A 12 -14.45 2.74 8.29
CA PHE A 12 -13.63 2.47 7.13
C PHE A 12 -14.53 2.32 5.90
N LEU A 13 -14.25 3.07 4.84
CA LEU A 13 -15.09 3.20 3.64
C LEU A 13 -14.41 2.63 2.39
N ILE A 14 -15.21 2.43 1.33
CA ILE A 14 -14.67 2.19 -0.02
C ILE A 14 -13.97 3.47 -0.51
N GLY A 15 -12.74 3.33 -1.00
CA GLY A 15 -11.88 4.42 -1.43
C GLY A 15 -10.83 4.81 -0.40
N ASP A 16 -10.96 4.33 0.85
CA ASP A 16 -9.99 4.57 1.91
C ASP A 16 -8.64 3.94 1.62
N ILE A 17 -7.59 4.62 2.06
CA ILE A 17 -6.22 4.12 1.96
C ILE A 17 -5.89 3.31 3.22
N PHE A 18 -5.25 2.18 3.04
CA PHE A 18 -4.84 1.34 4.15
C PHE A 18 -3.51 0.65 3.89
N LEU A 19 -2.88 0.23 4.99
CA LEU A 19 -1.72 -0.63 4.99
C LEU A 19 -2.12 -2.07 5.29
N THR A 20 -1.41 -2.99 4.66
CA THR A 20 -1.46 -4.40 5.01
C THR A 20 -0.11 -5.06 4.78
N ILE A 21 0.02 -6.28 5.26
CA ILE A 21 1.19 -7.11 5.02
C ILE A 21 0.90 -8.00 3.82
N VAL A 22 1.85 -8.06 2.90
CA VAL A 22 1.81 -8.91 1.71
C VAL A 22 3.11 -9.70 1.58
N ARG A 23 3.05 -10.82 0.86
CA ARG A 23 4.22 -11.66 0.57
C ARG A 23 4.53 -11.63 -0.91
N SER A 24 5.80 -11.49 -1.26
CA SER A 24 6.31 -11.65 -2.62
C SER A 24 7.48 -12.61 -2.60
N GLY A 25 7.25 -13.85 -3.04
CA GLY A 25 8.22 -14.93 -2.87
C GLY A 25 8.48 -15.23 -1.39
N LEU A 26 9.72 -15.03 -0.95
CA LEU A 26 10.16 -15.25 0.44
C LEU A 26 10.15 -13.97 1.29
N THR A 27 9.83 -12.83 0.68
CA THR A 27 9.84 -11.54 1.36
C THR A 27 8.43 -11.16 1.79
N VAL A 28 8.29 -10.75 3.04
CA VAL A 28 7.07 -10.15 3.60
C VAL A 28 7.25 -8.64 3.55
N SER A 29 6.30 -7.87 3.05
CA SER A 29 6.40 -6.42 2.87
C SER A 29 5.12 -5.69 3.26
N ILE A 30 5.24 -4.40 3.55
CA ILE A 30 4.08 -3.53 3.68
C ILE A 30 3.64 -3.04 2.32
N ALA A 31 2.33 -3.10 2.11
CA ALA A 31 1.67 -2.59 0.93
C ALA A 31 0.73 -1.44 1.31
N VAL A 32 0.68 -0.42 0.46
CA VAL A 32 -0.30 0.66 0.53
C VAL A 32 -1.37 0.39 -0.52
N LEU A 33 -2.63 0.28 -0.10
CA LEU A 33 -3.74 -0.05 -0.98
C LEU A 33 -4.85 0.96 -0.86
N ARG A 34 -5.59 1.14 -1.95
CA ARG A 34 -6.87 1.83 -1.96
C ARG A 34 -7.99 0.81 -1.95
N SER A 35 -8.89 0.89 -0.97
CA SER A 35 -10.00 -0.03 -0.84
C SER A 35 -10.97 0.11 -2.03
N THR A 36 -11.47 -1.03 -2.49
CA THR A 36 -12.40 -1.14 -3.63
C THR A 36 -13.63 -1.97 -3.29
N LEU A 37 -13.50 -2.91 -2.35
CA LEU A 37 -14.61 -3.71 -1.84
C LEU A 37 -14.39 -3.99 -0.37
N LEU A 38 -15.46 -3.83 0.42
CA LEU A 38 -15.51 -4.27 1.81
C LEU A 38 -16.54 -5.37 1.92
N SER A 39 -16.25 -6.40 2.71
CA SER A 39 -17.24 -7.43 3.05
C SER A 39 -17.13 -7.84 4.50
N LEU A 40 -18.29 -8.09 5.12
CA LEU A 40 -18.41 -8.58 6.49
C LEU A 40 -19.36 -9.78 6.47
N ASN A 41 -18.92 -10.94 6.95
CA ASN A 41 -19.70 -12.18 6.86
C ASN A 41 -20.09 -12.52 5.42
N ASN A 42 -19.16 -12.28 4.49
CA ASN A 42 -19.33 -12.43 3.03
C ASN A 42 -20.42 -11.53 2.41
N ILE A 43 -20.95 -10.56 3.15
CA ILE A 43 -21.90 -9.57 2.64
C ILE A 43 -21.13 -8.30 2.30
N SER A 44 -21.28 -7.80 1.06
CA SER A 44 -20.66 -6.55 0.64
C SER A 44 -21.21 -5.36 1.44
N ARG A 45 -20.32 -4.45 1.85
CA ARG A 45 -20.64 -3.25 2.59
C ARG A 45 -19.98 -2.04 1.94
N VAL A 46 -20.62 -0.88 2.08
CA VAL A 46 -20.03 0.42 1.69
C VAL A 46 -19.12 0.98 2.79
N SER A 47 -19.31 0.53 4.02
CA SER A 47 -18.54 0.90 5.20
C SER A 47 -18.50 -0.24 6.23
N ILE A 48 -17.43 -0.29 7.02
CA ILE A 48 -17.29 -1.19 8.18
C ILE A 48 -16.73 -0.36 9.33
N GLU A 49 -17.25 -0.57 10.54
CA GLU A 49 -16.67 0.02 11.73
C GLU A 49 -15.26 -0.53 11.97
N THR A 50 -14.27 0.33 12.22
CA THR A 50 -12.85 -0.05 12.35
C THR A 50 -12.65 -1.07 13.48
N GLY A 51 -13.35 -0.93 14.61
CA GLY A 51 -13.32 -1.91 15.69
C GLY A 51 -13.83 -3.30 15.27
N VAL A 52 -14.93 -3.34 14.50
CA VAL A 52 -15.49 -4.59 13.95
C VAL A 52 -14.55 -5.19 12.90
N MET A 53 -13.94 -4.35 12.07
CA MET A 53 -12.98 -4.76 11.05
C MET A 53 -11.76 -5.44 11.67
N GLN A 54 -11.26 -4.90 12.79
CA GLN A 54 -10.02 -5.35 13.43
C GLN A 54 -10.23 -6.52 14.41
N ALA A 55 -11.47 -6.84 14.78
CA ALA A 55 -11.76 -7.94 15.68
C ALA A 55 -11.41 -9.31 15.07
N CYS A 56 -10.57 -10.09 15.76
CA CYS A 56 -10.03 -11.38 15.27
C CYS A 56 -11.09 -12.43 14.92
N GLN A 57 -12.28 -12.35 15.52
CA GLN A 57 -13.37 -13.32 15.30
C GLN A 57 -14.26 -12.95 14.11
N MET A 58 -14.12 -11.73 13.57
CA MET A 58 -14.95 -11.26 12.48
C MET A 58 -14.36 -11.67 11.14
N THR A 59 -15.22 -12.10 10.21
CA THR A 59 -14.81 -12.49 8.85
C THR A 59 -14.72 -11.28 7.91
N ALA A 60 -14.31 -10.12 8.44
CA ALA A 60 -14.15 -8.91 7.64
C ALA A 60 -13.05 -9.14 6.59
N LYS A 61 -13.35 -8.86 5.32
CA LYS A 61 -12.38 -8.89 4.23
C LYS A 61 -12.39 -7.58 3.49
N ILE A 62 -11.21 -7.05 3.24
CA ILE A 62 -10.99 -5.80 2.52
C ILE A 62 -10.24 -6.14 1.26
N THR A 63 -10.79 -5.71 0.12
CA THR A 63 -10.13 -5.81 -1.17
C THR A 63 -9.65 -4.43 -1.60
N GLY A 64 -8.39 -4.34 -2.01
CA GLY A 64 -7.79 -3.09 -2.44
C GLY A 64 -6.92 -3.25 -3.68
N GLN A 65 -6.75 -2.14 -4.38
CA GLN A 65 -5.79 -2.01 -5.46
C GLN A 65 -4.46 -1.54 -4.89
N LEU A 66 -3.37 -2.23 -5.27
CA LEU A 66 -2.03 -1.90 -4.81
C LEU A 66 -1.53 -0.62 -5.48
N LEU A 67 -1.19 0.38 -4.67
CA LEU A 67 -0.78 1.71 -5.13
C LEU A 67 0.71 1.74 -5.40
N THR A 68 1.13 2.61 -6.32
CA THR A 68 2.55 2.93 -6.57
C THR A 68 2.91 4.22 -5.82
N ILE A 69 3.84 4.13 -4.88
CA ILE A 69 4.34 5.27 -4.12
C ILE A 69 5.79 5.59 -4.49
N ILE A 70 6.13 6.86 -4.42
CA ILE A 70 7.47 7.40 -4.64
C ILE A 70 7.91 8.21 -3.42
N LEU A 71 9.23 8.32 -3.23
CA LEU A 71 9.80 9.17 -2.19
C LEU A 71 9.96 10.59 -2.69
N SER A 72 9.51 11.58 -1.92
CA SER A 72 10.03 12.93 -2.09
C SER A 72 11.50 12.98 -1.69
N CYS A 73 12.24 13.87 -2.35
CA CYS A 73 13.62 14.20 -1.99
C CYS A 73 13.64 15.64 -1.46
N PRO A 74 13.14 15.87 -0.23
CA PRO A 74 12.93 17.22 0.22
C PRO A 74 14.29 17.84 0.64
N PRO A 75 14.36 19.18 0.81
CA PRO A 75 15.61 19.87 1.17
C PRO A 75 16.27 19.30 2.44
N PRO A 76 17.59 19.47 2.63
CA PRO A 76 18.24 19.07 3.87
C PRO A 76 17.51 19.69 5.07
N ASN A 77 17.20 18.85 6.08
CA ASN A 77 16.41 19.15 7.30
C ASN A 77 14.89 19.03 7.22
N SER A 78 14.34 18.51 6.12
CA SER A 78 12.91 18.21 6.04
C SER A 78 12.63 16.69 6.12
N PRO A 79 11.52 16.27 6.74
CA PRO A 79 11.19 14.86 6.88
C PRO A 79 10.86 14.25 5.51
N GLN A 80 11.30 13.01 5.28
CA GLN A 80 10.95 12.28 4.06
C GLN A 80 9.43 12.02 4.03
N GLN A 81 8.85 12.09 2.83
CA GLN A 81 7.44 11.82 2.60
C GLN A 81 7.28 10.83 1.47
N LEU A 82 6.21 10.07 1.55
CA LEU A 82 5.80 9.15 0.49
C LEU A 82 4.63 9.77 -0.23
N LEU A 83 4.73 9.83 -1.55
CA LEU A 83 3.68 10.35 -2.42
C LEU A 83 3.16 9.25 -3.31
N TRP A 84 1.86 9.23 -3.51
CA TRP A 84 1.27 8.44 -4.58
C TRP A 84 1.54 9.09 -5.92
N ASN A 85 1.97 8.32 -6.90
CA ASN A 85 2.27 8.87 -8.22
C ASN A 85 1.05 8.87 -9.17
N GLY A 86 -0.15 8.61 -8.67
CA GLY A 86 -1.37 8.42 -9.49
C GLY A 86 -1.53 7.01 -10.05
N GLY A 87 -0.48 6.20 -10.02
CA GLY A 87 -0.44 4.86 -10.60
C GLY A 87 -0.77 3.73 -9.63
N TYR A 88 -0.97 2.56 -10.21
CA TYR A 88 -1.16 1.29 -9.52
C TYR A 88 -0.08 0.29 -9.94
N VAL A 89 0.24 -0.65 -9.06
CA VAL A 89 1.15 -1.75 -9.40
C VAL A 89 0.43 -2.69 -10.35
N LYS A 90 1.13 -3.10 -11.42
CA LYS A 90 0.61 -3.97 -12.47
C LYS A 90 1.30 -5.33 -12.42
N ALA A 91 0.63 -6.35 -12.96
CA ALA A 91 1.16 -7.69 -13.17
C ALA A 91 0.85 -8.15 -14.60
N HIS A 92 1.76 -8.90 -15.20
CA HIS A 92 1.57 -9.47 -16.53
C HIS A 92 0.54 -10.59 -16.45
N SER A 93 -0.40 -10.60 -17.39
CA SER A 93 -1.33 -11.70 -17.59
C SER A 93 -1.28 -12.16 -19.03
N VAL A 94 -1.27 -13.47 -19.21
CA VAL A 94 -1.40 -14.11 -20.52
C VAL A 94 -2.87 -14.38 -20.74
N VAL A 95 -3.46 -13.72 -21.73
CA VAL A 95 -4.83 -14.04 -22.17
C VAL A 95 -4.78 -15.38 -22.90
N GLN A 96 -5.45 -16.40 -22.35
CA GLN A 96 -5.52 -17.71 -23.00
C GLN A 96 -6.32 -17.59 -24.31
N GLY A 97 -5.81 -18.19 -25.40
CA GLY A 97 -6.52 -18.30 -26.67
C GLY A 97 -6.09 -17.33 -27.79
N THR A 98 -5.23 -16.35 -27.50
CA THR A 98 -4.56 -15.57 -28.54
C THR A 98 -3.23 -16.22 -28.89
N SER A 99 -3.16 -16.85 -30.07
CA SER A 99 -1.94 -17.41 -30.65
C SER A 99 -1.00 -16.27 -31.07
N GLY A 100 -0.30 -15.73 -30.09
CA GLY A 100 0.59 -14.57 -30.19
C GLY A 100 0.62 -13.91 -28.82
N SER A 101 1.77 -13.93 -28.16
CA SER A 101 2.04 -13.54 -26.77
C SER A 101 1.71 -12.07 -26.44
N ILE A 102 0.45 -11.67 -26.55
CA ILE A 102 -0.02 -10.37 -26.10
C ILE A 102 -0.19 -10.48 -24.58
N SER A 103 0.86 -10.11 -23.85
CA SER A 103 0.79 -9.92 -22.41
C SER A 103 0.03 -8.63 -22.14
N THR A 104 -1.10 -8.72 -21.45
CA THR A 104 -1.82 -7.55 -20.95
C THR A 104 -1.42 -7.27 -19.52
N ASP A 105 -1.31 -6.00 -19.16
CA ASP A 105 -1.03 -5.58 -17.79
C ASP A 105 -2.33 -5.42 -17.01
N HIS A 106 -2.39 -6.03 -15.82
CA HIS A 106 -3.53 -5.90 -14.92
C HIS A 106 -3.11 -5.28 -13.60
N VAL A 107 -3.96 -4.42 -13.05
CA VAL A 107 -3.78 -3.87 -11.70
C VAL A 107 -3.80 -5.01 -10.69
N ILE A 108 -2.84 -4.99 -9.76
CA ILE A 108 -2.80 -5.96 -8.67
C ILE A 108 -3.90 -5.62 -7.67
N ILE A 109 -4.84 -6.56 -7.53
CA ILE A 109 -5.94 -6.52 -6.57
C ILE A 109 -5.65 -7.56 -5.49
N ILE A 110 -5.80 -7.16 -4.23
CA ILE A 110 -5.46 -7.98 -3.08
C ILE A 110 -6.64 -7.98 -2.12
N THR A 111 -7.05 -9.16 -1.65
CA THR A 111 -8.03 -9.31 -0.58
C THR A 111 -7.32 -9.79 0.69
N VAL A 112 -7.52 -9.06 1.79
CA VAL A 112 -6.92 -9.33 3.09
C VAL A 112 -7.97 -9.39 4.20
N SER A 113 -7.63 -10.06 5.30
CA SER A 113 -8.42 -10.05 6.53
C SER A 113 -8.43 -8.65 7.14
N GLY A 114 -9.57 -8.21 7.69
CA GLY A 114 -9.66 -6.91 8.37
C GLY A 114 -8.78 -6.78 9.61
N SER A 115 -8.45 -7.90 10.27
CA SER A 115 -7.47 -7.94 11.36
C SER A 115 -6.04 -7.59 10.91
N LEU A 116 -5.77 -7.63 9.60
CA LEU A 116 -4.48 -7.29 8.97
C LEU A 116 -4.53 -5.96 8.21
N VAL A 117 -5.48 -5.09 8.56
CA VAL A 117 -5.66 -3.78 7.94
C VAL A 117 -5.40 -2.69 8.96
N GLU A 118 -4.52 -1.76 8.60
CA GLU A 118 -4.33 -0.50 9.31
C GLU A 118 -4.75 0.66 8.41
N PRO A 119 -5.90 1.32 8.67
CA PRO A 119 -6.30 2.51 7.94
C PRO A 119 -5.26 3.61 8.07
N ILE A 120 -5.02 4.36 7.00
CA ILE A 120 -4.19 5.57 7.05
C ILE A 120 -4.96 6.75 6.48
N ASN A 121 -4.77 7.91 7.09
CA ASN A 121 -5.38 9.15 6.63
C ASN A 121 -4.29 10.01 5.95
N PRO A 122 -4.14 9.91 4.63
CA PRO A 122 -3.10 10.64 3.94
C PRO A 122 -3.50 12.12 3.77
N GLU A 123 -2.51 13.01 3.73
CA GLU A 123 -2.73 14.42 3.51
C GLU A 123 -2.84 14.72 2.01
N PRO A 124 -3.79 15.55 1.57
CA PRO A 124 -3.80 15.99 0.17
C PRO A 124 -2.57 16.84 -0.13
N THR A 125 -2.07 16.76 -1.37
CA THR A 125 -0.91 17.53 -1.81
C THR A 125 -1.09 17.98 -3.25
N PHE A 126 -0.81 19.25 -3.51
CA PHE A 126 -0.81 19.82 -4.86
C PHE A 126 0.63 19.92 -5.35
N LEU A 127 1.00 19.09 -6.33
CA LEU A 127 2.35 18.96 -6.85
C LEU A 127 2.85 20.27 -7.48
N ARG A 128 1.97 21.00 -8.16
CA ARG A 128 2.31 22.32 -8.75
C ARG A 128 2.73 23.38 -7.73
N LEU A 129 2.40 23.20 -6.46
CA LEU A 129 2.75 24.14 -5.39
C LEU A 129 4.03 23.73 -4.65
N ARG A 130 4.72 22.69 -5.12
CA ARG A 130 5.89 22.13 -4.46
C ARG A 130 7.12 22.23 -5.36
N ASP A 131 8.08 23.03 -4.93
CA ASP A 131 9.34 23.23 -5.65
C ASP A 131 10.32 22.06 -5.47
N ASP A 132 10.09 21.21 -4.48
CA ASP A 132 10.96 20.06 -4.17
C ASP A 132 10.50 18.75 -4.84
N ILE A 133 9.49 18.82 -5.70
CA ILE A 133 8.97 17.67 -6.42
C ILE A 133 9.09 17.88 -7.92
N ASN A 134 9.74 16.94 -8.60
CA ASN A 134 9.72 16.92 -10.05
C ASN A 134 8.40 16.32 -10.55
N THR A 135 7.57 17.12 -11.21
CA THR A 135 6.28 16.66 -11.76
C THR A 135 6.43 15.62 -12.87
N ASP A 136 7.59 15.55 -13.53
CA ASP A 136 7.84 14.56 -14.59
C ASP A 136 7.87 13.12 -14.04
N ASP A 137 8.09 12.95 -12.74
CA ASP A 137 8.05 11.64 -12.07
C ASP A 137 6.60 11.13 -11.87
N PHE A 138 5.58 11.94 -12.18
CA PHE A 138 4.15 11.70 -11.90
C PHE A 138 3.30 11.52 -13.17
N MET A 139 3.79 10.72 -14.11
CA MET A 139 3.16 10.49 -15.43
C MET A 139 1.71 9.97 -15.37
N GLU A 140 1.29 9.33 -14.28
CA GLU A 140 -0.06 8.72 -14.15
C GLU A 140 -1.11 9.70 -13.60
N ILE A 141 -0.72 10.90 -13.13
CA ILE A 141 -1.68 11.90 -12.65
C ILE A 141 -2.29 12.68 -13.83
N ASN A 142 -3.50 12.27 -14.24
CA ASN A 142 -4.24 12.92 -15.31
C ASN A 142 -5.00 14.15 -14.79
N GLY A 143 -4.57 15.36 -15.19
CA GLY A 143 -5.43 16.56 -15.21
C GLY A 143 -5.64 17.35 -13.90
N GLY A 144 -5.11 16.89 -12.75
CA GLY A 144 -5.31 17.58 -11.45
C GLY A 144 -4.05 18.05 -10.73
N GLN A 145 -2.88 17.46 -11.03
CA GLN A 145 -1.62 17.71 -10.29
C GLN A 145 -1.77 17.62 -8.76
N SER A 146 -2.81 16.93 -8.31
CA SER A 146 -3.10 16.67 -6.91
C SER A 146 -2.88 15.20 -6.64
N THR A 147 -2.18 14.90 -5.57
CA THR A 147 -2.02 13.57 -5.04
C THR A 147 -2.29 13.60 -3.54
N TRP A 148 -1.92 12.53 -2.85
CA TRP A 148 -1.86 12.47 -1.42
C TRP A 148 -0.46 12.05 -0.98
N GLN A 149 -0.08 12.49 0.22
CA GLN A 149 1.20 12.20 0.84
C GLN A 149 1.00 11.59 2.23
N VAL A 150 1.97 10.82 2.68
CA VAL A 150 2.03 10.30 4.05
C VAL A 150 3.41 10.59 4.60
N SER A 151 3.46 11.14 5.82
CA SER A 151 4.72 11.37 6.51
C SER A 151 5.38 10.03 6.85
N GLN A 152 6.72 9.99 6.85
CA GLN A 152 7.45 8.79 7.24
C GLN A 152 7.11 8.34 8.67
N SER A 153 6.91 9.27 9.61
CA SER A 153 6.58 8.93 11.01
C SER A 153 5.19 8.32 11.15
N THR A 154 4.18 8.86 10.46
CA THR A 154 2.83 8.27 10.42
C THR A 154 2.88 6.85 9.85
N LEU A 155 3.61 6.67 8.75
CA LEU A 155 3.74 5.36 8.12
C LEU A 155 4.51 4.38 9.03
N GLN A 156 5.56 4.83 9.71
CA GLN A 156 6.29 4.01 10.67
C GLN A 156 5.39 3.54 11.82
N ALA A 157 4.63 4.46 12.43
CA ALA A 157 3.73 4.12 13.51
C ALA A 157 2.67 3.10 13.06
N ALA A 158 2.10 3.29 11.87
CA ALA A 158 1.12 2.35 11.30
C ALA A 158 1.74 0.97 11.00
N CYS A 159 3.00 0.93 10.53
CA CYS A 159 3.76 -0.31 10.35
C CYS A 159 3.99 -1.04 11.68
N GLU A 160 4.40 -0.32 12.73
CA GLU A 160 4.62 -0.89 14.07
C GLU A 160 3.33 -1.46 14.66
N LEU A 161 2.21 -0.74 14.53
CA LEU A 161 0.88 -1.21 14.97
C LEU A 161 0.45 -2.48 14.22
N LEU A 162 0.59 -2.47 12.90
CA LEU A 162 0.24 -3.62 12.07
C LEU A 162 1.12 -4.85 12.41
N TRP A 163 2.40 -4.64 12.68
CA TRP A 163 3.30 -5.70 13.10
C TRP A 163 2.92 -6.27 14.47
N SER A 164 2.62 -5.40 15.43
CA SER A 164 2.15 -5.81 16.76
C SER A 164 0.91 -6.71 16.67
N LYS A 165 -0.07 -6.32 15.83
CA LYS A 165 -1.28 -7.12 15.56
C LYS A 165 -0.96 -8.50 15.00
N VAL A 166 -0.03 -8.57 14.03
CA VAL A 166 0.38 -9.84 13.40
C VAL A 166 0.97 -10.80 14.42
N VAL A 167 1.79 -10.30 15.34
CA VAL A 167 2.38 -11.08 16.43
C VAL A 167 1.29 -11.53 17.42
N GLU A 168 0.39 -10.63 17.82
CA GLU A 168 -0.71 -10.91 18.75
C GLU A 168 -1.62 -12.04 18.22
N ILE A 169 -2.02 -11.95 16.95
CA ILE A 169 -2.97 -12.90 16.34
C ILE A 169 -2.28 -14.13 15.75
N LYS A 170 -0.95 -14.23 15.87
CA LYS A 170 -0.12 -15.36 15.40
C LYS A 170 -0.38 -15.71 13.93
N VAL A 171 -0.36 -14.71 13.05
CA VAL A 171 -0.59 -14.96 11.61
C VAL A 171 0.48 -15.87 11.04
N THR A 172 0.04 -16.96 10.42
CA THR A 172 0.93 -17.82 9.63
C THR A 172 1.24 -17.19 8.28
N LEU A 173 2.40 -17.51 7.70
CA LEU A 173 2.77 -17.05 6.34
C LEU A 173 1.72 -17.36 5.26
N LYS A 174 0.95 -18.44 5.43
CA LYS A 174 -0.15 -18.83 4.51
C LYS A 174 -1.36 -17.89 4.61
N GLY A 175 -1.52 -17.20 5.74
CA GLY A 175 -2.57 -16.20 5.95
C GLY A 175 -2.24 -14.83 5.36
N ILE A 176 -1.00 -14.62 4.91
CA ILE A 176 -0.56 -13.37 4.28
C ILE A 176 -0.80 -13.45 2.77
N ALA A 177 -1.45 -12.42 2.21
CA ALA A 177 -1.75 -12.38 0.78
C ALA A 177 -0.46 -12.37 -0.06
N SER A 178 -0.41 -13.20 -1.10
CA SER A 178 0.74 -13.30 -1.99
C SER A 178 0.54 -12.42 -3.23
N VAL A 179 1.60 -11.74 -3.67
CA VAL A 179 1.62 -10.90 -4.87
C VAL A 179 2.81 -11.24 -5.76
N THR A 180 2.68 -10.97 -7.06
CA THR A 180 3.75 -11.16 -8.04
C THR A 180 3.67 -10.02 -9.06
N PRO A 181 4.47 -8.94 -8.88
CA PRO A 181 4.42 -7.78 -9.77
C PRO A 181 5.04 -8.07 -11.15
N SER A 182 4.67 -7.28 -12.15
CA SER A 182 5.32 -7.32 -13.48
C SER A 182 6.73 -6.75 -13.44
N ASP A 183 6.91 -5.60 -12.79
CA ASP A 183 8.22 -4.96 -12.60
C ASP A 183 8.69 -5.03 -11.14
N ILE A 184 9.70 -5.85 -10.89
CA ILE A 184 10.37 -6.01 -9.58
C ILE A 184 10.99 -4.68 -9.08
N LYS A 185 11.21 -3.71 -9.98
CA LYS A 185 11.70 -2.38 -9.60
C LYS A 185 10.60 -1.44 -9.10
N THR A 186 9.33 -1.77 -9.32
CA THR A 186 8.17 -1.01 -8.79
C THR A 186 7.61 -1.62 -7.50
N PHE A 187 7.94 -2.89 -7.23
CA PHE A 187 7.49 -3.62 -6.05
C PHE A 187 8.42 -4.82 -5.72
N PRO A 188 8.64 -5.21 -4.45
CA PRO A 188 8.17 -4.54 -3.24
C PRO A 188 8.92 -3.24 -2.99
N TYR A 189 8.31 -2.37 -2.18
CA TYR A 189 9.06 -1.35 -1.43
C TYR A 189 10.12 -2.11 -0.62
N GLN A 190 11.34 -2.19 -1.15
CA GLN A 190 12.31 -3.24 -0.78
C GLN A 190 12.71 -3.13 0.67
N LEU A 191 12.63 -4.27 1.32
CA LEU A 191 13.21 -4.51 2.63
C LEU A 191 14.60 -5.09 2.39
N SER A 192 15.62 -4.43 2.93
CA SER A 192 16.97 -4.99 2.97
C SER A 192 17.14 -5.85 4.22
N ASP A 193 17.70 -7.03 4.07
CA ASP A 193 18.19 -7.93 5.13
C ASP A 193 19.58 -7.53 5.67
N GLY A 194 19.99 -6.28 5.46
CA GLY A 194 21.27 -5.77 5.95
C GLY A 194 22.46 -5.94 5.00
N LYS A 195 22.28 -6.26 3.71
CA LYS A 195 23.35 -6.13 2.70
C LYS A 195 22.96 -5.21 1.53
N GLN A 196 23.73 -4.14 1.36
CA GLN A 196 23.59 -3.17 0.25
C GLN A 196 23.93 -3.82 -1.09
N PRO A 197 23.20 -3.52 -2.17
CA PRO A 197 23.76 -3.49 -3.50
C PRO A 197 24.32 -2.09 -3.79
N VAL A 198 25.62 -2.04 -4.04
CA VAL A 198 26.29 -0.91 -4.67
C VAL A 198 25.69 -0.72 -6.07
N GLY A 199 25.10 0.45 -6.31
CA GLY A 199 24.75 0.92 -7.65
C GLY A 199 23.32 0.65 -8.14
N SER A 200 22.37 1.48 -7.72
CA SER A 200 21.25 1.94 -8.56
C SER A 200 20.50 3.04 -7.81
N LEU A 201 20.48 4.26 -8.36
CA LEU A 201 19.65 5.37 -7.88
C LEU A 201 18.16 5.03 -8.02
N ARG A 202 17.61 4.30 -7.04
CA ARG A 202 16.18 4.27 -6.71
C ARG A 202 16.10 4.23 -5.20
N ARG A 203 15.89 5.41 -4.60
CA ARG A 203 15.68 5.53 -3.14
C ARG A 203 14.42 4.75 -2.82
N ARG A 204 14.51 3.84 -1.85
CA ARG A 204 13.38 3.04 -1.33
C ARG A 204 13.14 3.45 0.12
N VAL A 205 11.90 3.36 0.58
CA VAL A 205 11.54 3.73 1.95
C VAL A 205 11.84 2.55 2.84
N HIS A 206 12.60 2.76 3.91
CA HIS A 206 13.04 1.71 4.81
C HIS A 206 12.18 1.71 6.08
N PHE A 207 11.41 0.65 6.29
CA PHE A 207 10.76 0.35 7.57
C PHE A 207 11.32 -0.97 8.08
N TYR A 208 11.87 -0.98 9.29
CA TYR A 208 12.39 -2.19 9.91
C TYR A 208 11.22 -3.05 10.40
N MET A 209 11.08 -4.26 9.87
CA MET A 209 10.19 -5.27 10.42
C MET A 209 11.05 -6.35 11.09
N PRO A 210 10.81 -6.67 12.37
CA PRO A 210 11.42 -7.83 13.01
C PRO A 210 11.14 -9.13 12.21
N PRO A 211 11.95 -10.18 12.35
CA PRO A 211 11.61 -11.49 11.81
C PRO A 211 10.30 -12.01 12.46
N LEU A 212 9.48 -12.72 11.67
CA LEU A 212 8.27 -13.38 12.19
C LEU A 212 8.68 -14.45 13.23
N PRO A 213 7.96 -14.57 14.36
CA PRO A 213 8.15 -15.68 15.28
C PRO A 213 7.81 -17.01 14.57
N HIS A 214 8.71 -17.98 14.69
CA HIS A 214 8.58 -19.34 14.13
C HIS A 214 7.51 -20.17 14.84
#